data_AF-A0A379MV23-F1
#
_entry.id   AF-A0A379MV23-F1
#
_cell.length_a   1.000
_cell.length_b   1.000
_cell.length_c   1.000
_cell.angle_alpha   90.00
_cell.angle_beta   90.00
_cell.angle_gamma   90.00
#
_symmetry.space_group_name_H-M   'P 1'
#
loop_
_entity.id
_entity.type
_entity.pdbx_description
1 polymer ?
#
loop_
_entity_poly.entity_id
_entity_poly.type
_entity_poly.pdbx_seq_one_letter_code
_entity_poly.pdbx_strand_id
1 'polypeptide(L)'
;MAIYDNLEVFKASYDLLLYVFQFTPNVKRDYRYTLAEKIKDNIIELCLCIYRANGAKDRVPDIRQARERLVTIKLMCRMLTDLKQISVRQFAVVCTYTESISRQLQAWQRYSEKVKAEQQAAAVPHA
;
A
#
# COMPACT_ATOMS: atom_id res chain seq x y z
N MET A 1 17.33 -0.37 -15.60
CA MET A 1 16.47 -1.19 -14.73
C MET A 1 15.90 -0.27 -13.67
N ALA A 2 14.57 -0.20 -13.52
CA ALA A 2 13.94 0.84 -12.70
C ALA A 2 14.31 0.65 -11.23
N ILE A 3 14.96 1.65 -10.63
CA ILE A 3 15.38 1.66 -9.23
C ILE A 3 14.14 1.93 -8.37
N TYR A 4 13.27 0.94 -8.19
CA TYR A 4 12.08 1.07 -7.34
C TYR A 4 12.46 1.14 -5.84
N ASP A 5 13.66 0.66 -5.47
CA ASP A 5 14.20 0.76 -4.11
C ASP A 5 14.37 2.22 -3.63
N ASN A 6 14.42 3.19 -4.54
CA ASN A 6 14.53 4.62 -4.20
C ASN A 6 13.17 5.30 -3.94
N LEU A 7 12.05 4.62 -4.20
CA LEU A 7 10.74 5.21 -3.93
C LEU A 7 10.43 5.16 -2.43
N GLU A 8 10.28 6.33 -1.81
CA GLU A 8 9.93 6.44 -0.39
C GLU A 8 8.64 5.66 -0.06
N VAL A 9 7.68 5.63 -0.98
CA VAL A 9 6.40 4.93 -0.78
C VAL A 9 6.56 3.41 -0.82
N PHE A 10 7.51 2.91 -1.64
CA PHE A 10 7.85 1.49 -1.69
C PHE A 10 8.53 1.07 -0.38
N LYS A 11 9.55 1.84 0.04
CA LYS A 11 10.25 1.61 1.31
C LYS A 11 9.29 1.60 2.49
N ALA A 12 8.41 2.60 2.60
CA ALA A 12 7.42 2.66 3.68
C ALA A 12 6.46 1.46 3.69
N SER A 13 6.08 0.95 2.51
CA SER A 13 5.24 -0.25 2.38
C SER A 13 5.99 -1.52 2.80
N TYR A 14 7.28 -1.61 2.46
CA TYR A 14 8.15 -2.71 2.88
C TYR A 14 8.44 -2.70 4.39
N ASP A 15 8.70 -1.52 4.96
CA ASP A 15 8.89 -1.35 6.41
C ASP A 15 7.62 -1.76 7.18
N LEU A 16 6.42 -1.43 6.64
CA LEU A 16 5.16 -1.94 7.17
C LEU A 16 5.07 -3.47 7.11
N LEU A 17 5.51 -4.09 6.01
CA LEU A 17 5.55 -5.55 5.88
C LEU A 17 6.41 -6.17 7.00
N LEU A 18 7.63 -5.67 7.16
CA LEU A 18 8.55 -6.14 8.21
C LEU A 18 7.95 -5.98 9.59
N TYR A 19 7.30 -4.84 9.85
CA TYR A 19 6.61 -4.60 11.12
C TYR A 19 5.50 -5.63 11.39
N VAL A 20 4.71 -5.99 10.36
CA VAL A 20 3.71 -7.05 10.48
C VAL A 20 4.35 -8.40 10.78
N PHE A 21 5.46 -8.74 10.13
CA PHE A 21 6.19 -9.97 10.42
C PHE A 21 6.70 -10.03 11.86
N GLN A 22 7.09 -8.91 12.47
CA GLN A 22 7.58 -8.87 13.85
C GLN A 22 6.50 -9.27 14.88
N PHE A 23 5.25 -8.82 14.71
CA PHE A 23 4.19 -9.16 15.67
C PHE A 23 3.44 -10.45 15.34
N THR A 24 3.54 -10.97 14.12
CA THR A 24 2.82 -12.18 13.68
C THR A 24 3.06 -13.43 14.55
N PRO A 25 4.27 -13.72 15.05
CA PRO A 25 4.52 -14.86 15.93
C PRO A 25 3.68 -14.86 17.22
N ASN A 26 3.27 -13.68 17.70
CA ASN A 26 2.47 -13.52 18.91
C ASN A 26 0.95 -13.66 18.67
N VAL A 27 0.53 -13.65 17.40
CA VAL A 27 -0.87 -13.88 17.02
C VAL A 27 -1.19 -15.37 17.13
N LYS A 28 -2.34 -15.74 17.72
CA LYS A 28 -2.75 -17.15 17.84
C LYS A 28 -2.87 -17.81 16.46
N ARG A 29 -2.64 -19.12 16.42
CA ARG A 29 -2.55 -19.93 15.20
C ARG A 29 -3.70 -19.70 14.22
N ASP A 30 -4.94 -19.72 14.71
CA ASP A 30 -6.14 -19.60 13.87
C ASP A 30 -6.23 -18.24 13.18
N TYR A 31 -5.88 -17.16 13.87
CA TYR A 31 -5.85 -15.82 13.29
C TYR A 31 -4.62 -15.57 12.42
N ARG A 32 -3.53 -16.31 12.66
CA ARG A 32 -2.30 -16.21 11.88
C ARG A 32 -2.53 -16.64 10.44
N TYR A 33 -3.16 -17.79 10.23
CA TYR A 33 -3.44 -18.37 8.91
C TYR A 33 -4.70 -17.81 8.24
N THR A 34 -5.38 -16.84 8.87
CA THR A 34 -6.59 -16.23 8.32
C THR A 34 -6.44 -14.73 8.13
N LEU A 35 -6.04 -13.99 9.16
CA LEU A 35 -5.89 -12.53 9.13
C LEU A 35 -4.44 -12.12 8.87
N ALA A 36 -3.49 -12.64 9.66
CA ALA A 36 -2.09 -12.16 9.57
C ALA A 36 -1.46 -12.51 8.21
N GLU A 37 -1.73 -13.70 7.68
CA GLU A 37 -1.30 -14.11 6.34
C GLU A 37 -1.92 -13.21 5.26
N LYS A 38 -3.24 -13.02 5.27
CA LYS A 38 -3.90 -12.11 4.32
C LYS A 38 -3.40 -10.67 4.40
N ILE A 39 -3.06 -10.17 5.59
CA ILE A 39 -2.45 -8.84 5.74
C ILE A 39 -1.12 -8.80 5.00
N LYS A 40 -0.24 -9.80 5.19
CA LYS A 40 1.05 -9.87 4.50
C LYS A 40 0.87 -9.92 2.98
N ASP A 41 -0.04 -10.75 2.50
CA ASP A 41 -0.34 -10.85 1.06
C ASP A 41 -0.81 -9.51 0.48
N ASN A 42 -1.68 -8.79 1.19
CA ASN A 42 -2.13 -7.46 0.75
C ASN A 42 -1.01 -6.42 0.77
N ILE A 43 -0.05 -6.50 1.71
CA ILE A 43 1.10 -5.60 1.74
C ILE A 43 2.09 -5.95 0.61
N ILE A 44 2.30 -7.24 0.32
CA ILE A 44 3.10 -7.67 -0.83
C ILE A 44 2.47 -7.16 -2.12
N GLU A 45 1.15 -7.32 -2.29
CA GLU A 45 0.44 -6.83 -3.46
C GLU A 45 0.47 -5.29 -3.54
N LEU A 46 0.43 -4.58 -2.41
CA LEU A 46 0.65 -3.13 -2.35
C LEU A 46 2.04 -2.77 -2.92
N CYS A 47 3.10 -3.46 -2.50
CA CYS A 47 4.45 -3.26 -3.04
C CYS A 47 4.50 -3.55 -4.56
N LEU A 48 3.84 -4.61 -5.01
CA LEU A 48 3.76 -4.94 -6.45
C LEU A 48 2.98 -3.88 -7.25
N CYS A 49 1.89 -3.34 -6.71
CA CYS A 49 1.16 -2.23 -7.34
C CYS A 49 2.07 -1.00 -7.50
N ILE A 50 2.85 -0.64 -6.47
CA ILE A 50 3.80 0.48 -6.53
C ILE A 50 4.88 0.22 -7.59
N TYR A 51 5.41 -1.00 -7.65
CA TYR A 51 6.37 -1.41 -8.67
C TYR A 51 5.80 -1.30 -10.09
N ARG A 52 4.59 -1.82 -10.32
CA ARG A 52 3.88 -1.73 -11.62
C ARG A 52 3.64 -0.28 -12.02
N ALA A 53 3.11 0.54 -11.10
CA ALA A 53 2.87 1.96 -11.31
C ALA A 53 4.14 2.71 -11.70
N ASN A 54 5.29 2.35 -11.14
CA ASN A 54 6.57 2.99 -11.49
C ASN A 54 6.99 2.74 -12.95
N GLY A 55 6.74 1.53 -13.46
CA GLY A 55 7.07 1.14 -14.83
C GLY A 55 6.00 1.46 -15.87
N ALA A 56 4.77 1.78 -15.45
CA ALA A 56 3.63 1.95 -16.34
C ALA A 56 3.60 3.32 -17.04
N LYS A 57 3.08 3.32 -18.28
CA LYS A 57 2.70 4.55 -19.00
C LYS A 57 1.47 5.20 -18.35
N ASP A 58 0.45 4.39 -18.06
CA ASP A 58 -0.70 4.79 -17.25
C ASP A 58 -0.57 4.20 -15.85
N ARG A 59 -0.22 5.06 -14.89
CA ARG A 59 0.06 4.65 -13.50
C ARG A 59 -1.19 4.64 -12.62
N VAL A 60 -2.26 5.32 -13.06
CA VAL A 60 -3.43 5.59 -12.24
C VAL A 60 -4.14 4.30 -11.78
N PRO A 61 -4.31 3.26 -12.61
CA PRO A 61 -4.95 2.01 -12.18
C PRO A 61 -4.21 1.32 -11.02
N ASP A 62 -2.89 1.17 -11.14
CA ASP A 62 -2.07 0.53 -10.10
C ASP A 62 -2.05 1.34 -8.80
N ILE A 63 -1.99 2.68 -8.89
CA ILE A 63 -2.04 3.54 -7.70
C ILE A 63 -3.40 3.43 -6.99
N ARG A 64 -4.51 3.33 -7.73
CA ARG A 64 -5.85 3.11 -7.14
C ARG A 64 -5.91 1.76 -6.43
N GLN A 65 -5.41 0.71 -7.07
CA GLN A 65 -5.34 -0.62 -6.46
C GLN A 65 -4.51 -0.61 -5.18
N ALA A 66 -3.33 0.04 -5.19
CA ALA A 66 -2.51 0.22 -3.99
C ALA A 66 -3.27 0.87 -2.83
N ARG A 67 -4.08 1.91 -3.11
CA ARG A 67 -4.88 2.58 -2.09
C ARG A 67 -5.99 1.69 -1.52
N GLU A 68 -6.63 0.86 -2.34
CA GLU A 68 -7.62 -0.14 -1.87
C GLU A 68 -6.99 -1.20 -0.96
N ARG A 69 -5.77 -1.66 -1.29
CA ARG A 69 -5.01 -2.58 -0.43
C ARG A 69 -4.76 -1.98 0.95
N LEU A 70 -4.38 -0.71 1.04
CA LEU A 70 -4.17 -0.04 2.34
C LEU A 70 -5.43 -0.04 3.22
N VAL A 71 -6.61 0.17 2.62
CA VAL A 71 -7.89 0.09 3.36
C VAL A 71 -8.08 -1.30 3.94
N THR A 72 -7.83 -2.34 3.13
CA THR A 72 -7.94 -3.75 3.54
C THR A 72 -6.97 -4.08 4.67
N ILE A 73 -5.71 -3.66 4.56
CA ILE A 73 -4.67 -3.85 5.58
C ILE A 73 -5.09 -3.21 6.90
N LYS A 74 -5.53 -1.95 6.87
CA LYS A 74 -5.96 -1.21 8.07
C LYS A 74 -7.18 -1.87 8.74
N LEU A 75 -8.15 -2.32 7.94
CA LEU A 75 -9.34 -3.02 8.43
C LEU A 75 -8.97 -4.33 9.14
N MET A 76 -8.13 -5.17 8.51
CA MET A 76 -7.71 -6.45 9.10
C MET A 76 -6.86 -6.27 10.37
N CYS A 77 -5.98 -5.26 10.40
CA CYS A 77 -5.22 -4.93 11.60
C CYS A 77 -6.12 -4.42 12.74
N ARG A 78 -7.20 -3.68 12.42
CA ARG A 78 -8.22 -3.31 13.41
C ARG A 78 -8.91 -4.55 13.97
N MET A 79 -9.30 -5.50 13.12
CA MET A 79 -9.87 -6.77 13.57
C MET A 79 -8.93 -7.54 14.49
N LEU A 80 -7.63 -7.63 14.18
CA LEU A 80 -6.65 -8.24 15.08
C LEU A 80 -6.57 -7.54 16.43
N THR A 81 -6.78 -6.22 16.46
CA THR A 81 -6.80 -5.42 17.70
C THR A 81 -8.06 -5.70 18.52
N ASP A 82 -9.22 -5.66 17.87
CA ASP A 82 -10.52 -5.90 18.50
C ASP A 82 -10.62 -7.34 19.04
N LEU A 83 -9.99 -8.30 18.34
CA LEU A 83 -9.84 -9.71 18.76
C LEU A 83 -8.70 -9.92 19.78
N LYS A 84 -8.06 -8.85 20.27
CA LYS A 84 -6.97 -8.87 21.26
C LYS A 84 -5.76 -9.71 20.85
N GLN A 85 -5.50 -9.81 19.54
CA GLN A 85 -4.33 -10.50 18.97
C GLN A 85 -3.10 -9.60 18.87
N ILE A 86 -3.32 -8.30 18.72
CA ILE A 86 -2.29 -7.27 18.80
C ILE A 86 -2.73 -6.17 19.77
N SER A 87 -1.76 -5.49 20.36
CA SER A 87 -2.00 -4.36 21.26
C SER A 87 -2.47 -3.12 20.48
N VAL A 88 -3.17 -2.23 21.18
CA VAL A 88 -3.55 -0.90 20.65
C VAL A 88 -2.31 -0.11 20.21
N ARG A 89 -1.19 -0.25 20.92
CA ARG A 89 0.09 0.37 20.55
C ARG A 89 0.60 -0.14 19.21
N GLN A 90 0.53 -1.44 18.96
CA GLN A 90 0.92 -2.02 17.66
C GLN A 90 0.01 -1.53 16.54
N PHE A 91 -1.30 -1.46 16.78
CA PHE A 91 -2.24 -0.92 15.82
C PHE A 91 -2.00 0.56 15.51
N ALA A 92 -1.64 1.37 16.51
CA ALA A 92 -1.29 2.77 16.31
C ALA A 92 -0.07 2.92 15.37
N VAL A 93 0.96 2.07 15.52
CA VAL A 93 2.12 2.06 14.61
C VAL A 93 1.70 1.70 13.17
N VAL A 94 0.83 0.69 12.99
CA VAL A 94 0.26 0.37 11.67
C VAL A 94 -0.50 1.57 11.09
N CYS A 95 -1.26 2.29 11.91
CA CYS A 95 -1.97 3.49 11.48
C CYS A 95 -1.00 4.58 10.99
N THR A 96 0.13 4.79 11.68
CA THR A 96 1.17 5.73 11.25
C THR A 96 1.76 5.36 9.89
N TYR A 97 2.11 4.09 9.68
CA TYR A 97 2.60 3.62 8.38
C TYR A 97 1.55 3.80 7.28
N THR A 98 0.34 3.28 7.48
CA THR A 98 -0.73 3.33 6.47
C THR A 98 -1.12 4.76 6.09
N GLU A 99 -1.11 5.68 7.06
CA GLU A 99 -1.36 7.10 6.84
C GLU A 99 -0.24 7.77 6.03
N SER A 100 1.03 7.46 6.33
CA SER A 100 2.17 7.95 5.53
C SER A 100 2.09 7.46 4.08
N ILE A 101 1.86 6.16 3.87
CA ILE A 101 1.78 5.57 2.52
C ILE A 101 0.58 6.15 1.76
N SER A 102 -0.57 6.32 2.42
CA SER A 102 -1.79 6.90 1.83
C SER A 102 -1.54 8.30 1.26
N ARG A 103 -0.86 9.17 2.00
CA ARG A 103 -0.50 10.52 1.52
C ARG A 103 0.41 10.48 0.30
N GLN A 104 1.43 9.63 0.32
CA GLN A 104 2.35 9.49 -0.80
C GLN A 104 1.64 8.97 -2.06
N LEU A 105 0.79 7.95 -1.93
CA LEU A 105 -0.02 7.44 -3.03
C LEU A 105 -1.01 8.48 -3.56
N GLN A 106 -1.64 9.27 -2.68
CA GLN A 106 -2.57 10.32 -3.11
C GLN A 106 -1.85 11.43 -3.89
N ALA A 107 -0.68 11.89 -3.41
CA ALA A 107 0.13 12.87 -4.12
C ALA A 107 0.55 12.34 -5.49
N TRP A 108 0.99 11.09 -5.55
CA TRP A 108 1.40 10.45 -6.79
C TRP A 108 0.24 10.23 -7.77
N GLN A 109 -0.96 9.89 -7.27
CA GLN A 109 -2.16 9.77 -8.10
C GLN A 109 -2.49 11.11 -8.76
N ARG A 110 -2.53 12.20 -8.00
CA ARG A 110 -2.84 13.55 -8.52
C ARG A 110 -1.84 13.97 -9.60
N TYR A 111 -0.56 13.73 -9.36
CA TYR A 111 0.48 13.99 -10.35
C TYR A 111 0.28 13.14 -11.62
N SER A 112 0.00 11.85 -11.46
CA SER A 112 -0.18 10.92 -12.59
C SER A 112 -1.43 11.25 -13.41
N GLU A 113 -2.52 11.67 -12.77
CA GLU A 113 -3.75 12.13 -13.44
C GLU A 113 -3.50 13.40 -14.25
N LYS A 114 -2.73 14.35 -13.72
CA LYS A 114 -2.31 15.56 -14.44
C LYS A 114 -1.49 15.23 -15.69
N VAL A 115 -0.44 14.41 -15.53
CA VAL A 115 0.42 13.99 -16.65
C VAL A 115 -0.39 13.27 -17.73
N LYS A 116 -1.35 12.42 -17.33
CA LYS A 116 -2.24 11.72 -18.27
C LYS A 116 -3.12 12.70 -19.05
N ALA A 117 -3.70 13.69 -18.39
CA ALA A 117 -4.52 14.71 -19.04
C ALA A 117 -3.72 15.54 -20.05
N GLU A 118 -2.49 15.93 -19.72
CA GLU A 118 -1.57 16.65 -20.62
C GLU A 118 -1.20 15.81 -21.85
N GLN A 119 -0.91 14.53 -21.65
CA GLN A 119 -0.63 13.59 -22.76
C GLN A 119 -1.85 13.39 -23.68
N GLN A 120 -3.06 13.35 -23.12
CA GLN A 120 -4.30 13.25 -23.89
C GLN A 120 -4.59 14.52 -24.68
N ALA A 121 -4.37 15.70 -24.09
CA ALA A 121 -4.55 16.99 -24.76
C ALA A 121 -3.57 17.18 -25.93
N ALA A 122 -2.31 16.73 -25.78
CA ALA A 122 -1.31 16.80 -26.83
C ALA A 122 -1.54 15.81 -27.99
N ALA A 123 -2.37 14.79 -27.80
CA ALA A 123 -2.67 13.76 -28.80
C ALA A 123 -3.88 14.09 -29.69
N VAL A 124 -4.61 15.18 -29.43
CA VAL A 124 -5.71 15.63 -30.28
C VAL A 124 -5.13 16.49 -31.42
N PRO A 125 -5.20 16.05 -32.70
CA PRO A 125 -4.76 16.88 -33.81
C PRO A 125 -5.70 18.09 -33.91
N HIS A 126 -5.13 19.30 -33.98
CA HIS A 126 -5.89 20.47 -34.42
C HIS A 126 -6.45 20.16 -35.81
N ALA A 127 -7.78 19.98 -35.88
CA ALA A 127 -8.54 19.91 -37.12
C ALA A 127 -8.69 21.29 -37.74
#